data_AF-A0A1R4KI61-F1
#
_entry.id   AF-A0A1R4KI61-F1
#
_cell.length_a   1.000
_cell.length_b   1.000
_cell.length_c   1.000
_cell.angle_alpha   90.00
_cell.angle_beta   90.00
_cell.angle_gamma   90.00
#
_symmetry.space_group_name_H-M   'P 1'
#
loop_
_entity.id
_entity.type
_entity.pdbx_description
1 polymer ?
#
loop_
_entity_poly.entity_id
_entity_poly.type
_entity_poly.pdbx_seq_one_letter_code
_entity_poly.pdbx_strand_id
1 'polypeptide(L)' 'MPRSRGVRDEWLNTVAACSRCNNVKADRTPEEARMVLRFAPREVTRRDTMILAIAQTGADLAAIGLA' A
#
# COMPACT_ATOMS: atom_id res chain seq x y z
N MET A 1 -10.34 -0.40 7.62
CA MET A 1 -10.92 -0.79 8.92
C MET A 1 -10.08 -1.85 9.63
N PRO A 2 -10.12 -1.91 10.98
CA PRO A 2 -9.39 -2.88 11.78
C PRO A 2 -9.95 -4.31 11.70
N ARG A 3 -9.06 -5.31 11.75
CA ARG A 3 -9.44 -6.73 11.83
C ARG A 3 -10.27 -7.09 13.06
N SER A 4 -10.05 -6.43 14.21
CA SER A 4 -10.82 -6.66 15.43
C SER A 4 -12.31 -6.36 15.26
N ARG A 5 -12.69 -5.61 14.22
CA ARG A 5 -14.08 -5.32 13.84
C ARG A 5 -14.62 -6.28 12.77
N GLY A 6 -13.97 -7.44 12.57
CA GLY A 6 -14.42 -8.49 11.65
C GLY A 6 -14.10 -8.25 10.17
N VAL A 7 -13.34 -7.20 9.85
CA VAL A 7 -12.95 -6.89 8.46
C VAL A 7 -11.76 -7.75 8.04
N ARG A 8 -11.78 -8.24 6.81
CA ARG A 8 -10.73 -9.09 6.23
C ARG A 8 -9.49 -8.28 5.83
N ASP A 9 -8.37 -8.99 5.74
CA ASP A 9 -7.14 -8.47 5.15
C ASP A 9 -7.25 -8.55 3.62
N GLU A 10 -7.71 -7.45 3.02
CA GLU A 10 -7.89 -7.30 1.58
C GLU A 10 -7.02 -6.14 1.07
N TRP A 11 -6.69 -6.14 -0.22
CA TRP A 11 -5.84 -5.12 -0.86
C TRP A 11 -6.31 -3.69 -0.57
N LEU A 12 -7.62 -3.45 -0.64
CA LEU A 12 -8.21 -2.13 -0.44
C LEU A 12 -8.30 -1.72 1.04
N ASN A 13 -7.98 -2.64 1.96
CA ASN A 13 -8.02 -2.42 3.40
C ASN A 13 -6.62 -2.39 4.05
N THR A 14 -5.57 -2.69 3.29
CA THR A 14 -4.23 -2.95 3.83
C THR A 14 -3.21 -1.95 3.29
N VAL A 15 -2.42 -1.37 4.20
CA VAL A 15 -1.32 -0.45 3.86
C VAL A 15 -0.10 -0.75 4.73
N ALA A 16 1.09 -0.47 4.21
CA ALA A 16 2.32 -0.63 4.96
C ALA A 16 2.45 0.45 6.06
N ALA A 17 2.87 0.04 7.27
CA ALA A 17 3.15 0.94 8.38
C ALA A 17 4.32 0.39 9.21
N CYS A 18 5.07 1.27 9.87
CA CYS A 18 6.05 0.83 10.88
C CYS A 18 5.34 0.39 12.16
N SER A 19 6.01 -0.42 12.98
CA SER A 19 5.43 -0.97 14.22
C SER A 19 4.93 0.12 15.18
N ARG A 20 5.66 1.23 15.32
CA ARG A 20 5.23 2.37 16.16
C ARG A 20 3.91 2.97 15.67
N CYS A 21 3.81 3.29 14.38
CA CYS A 21 2.58 3.86 13.82
C CYS A 21 1.42 2.87 13.87
N ASN A 22 1.67 1.59 13.59
CA ASN A 22 0.63 0.55 13.68
C ASN A 22 0.09 0.42 15.11
N ASN A 23 0.96 0.47 16.12
CA ASN A 23 0.55 0.45 17.53
C ASN A 23 -0.21 1.71 17.94
N VAL A 24 0.20 2.90 17.48
CA VAL A 24 -0.55 4.13 17.73
C VAL A 24 -1.93 4.04 17.07
N LYS A 25 -2.04 3.55 15.83
CA LYS A 25 -3.32 3.37 15.14
C LYS A 25 -4.22 2.38 15.89
N ALA A 26 -3.65 1.25 16.35
CA ALA A 26 -4.34 0.17 17.03
C ALA A 26 -5.61 -0.29 16.27
N ASP A 27 -6.72 -0.42 16.99
CA ASP A 27 -8.04 -0.85 16.53
C ASP A 27 -8.90 0.31 16.00
N ARG A 28 -8.29 1.42 15.59
CA ARG A 28 -8.95 2.56 14.97
C ARG A 28 -8.80 2.58 13.45
N THR A 29 -9.71 3.21 12.71
CA THR A 29 -9.46 3.56 11.30
C THR A 29 -8.36 4.63 11.20
N PRO A 30 -7.72 4.82 10.02
CA PRO A 30 -6.79 5.93 9.83
C PRO A 30 -7.40 7.28 10.23
N GLU A 31 -8.66 7.53 9.89
CA GLU A 31 -9.39 8.76 10.20
C GLU A 31 -9.60 8.93 11.72
N GLU A 32 -10.06 7.88 12.40
CA GLU A 32 -10.22 7.85 13.87
C GLU A 32 -8.89 8.07 14.60
N ALA A 33 -7.78 7.59 14.03
CA ALA A 33 -6.42 7.79 14.54
C ALA A 33 -5.79 9.12 14.11
N ARG A 34 -6.48 9.94 13.29
CA ARG A 34 -5.97 11.16 12.65
C ARG A 34 -4.67 10.92 11.86
N MET A 35 -4.59 9.76 11.20
CA MET A 35 -3.49 9.36 10.33
C MET A 35 -3.89 9.50 8.87
N VAL A 36 -3.34 10.49 8.18
CA VAL A 36 -3.59 10.69 6.76
C VAL A 36 -2.79 9.68 5.93
N LEU A 37 -3.47 8.95 5.05
CA LEU A 37 -2.83 8.06 4.11
C LEU A 37 -2.07 8.87 3.04
N ARG A 38 -0.85 8.43 2.72
CA ARG A 38 -0.05 9.07 1.65
C ARG A 38 -0.59 8.76 0.25
N PHE A 39 -1.25 7.62 0.11
CA PHE A 39 -1.88 7.14 -1.11
C PHE A 39 -3.06 6.26 -0.74
N ALA A 40 -4.07 6.21 -1.60
CA ALA A 40 -5.19 5.30 -1.42
C ALA A 40 -4.72 3.83 -1.53
N PRO A 41 -5.25 2.91 -0.71
CA PRO A 41 -5.02 1.49 -0.90
C PRO A 41 -5.49 1.06 -2.29
N ARG A 42 -4.71 0.22 -2.96
CA ARG A 42 -5.03 -0.31 -4.29
C ARG A 42 -4.53 -1.74 -4.40
N GLU A 43 -5.13 -2.48 -5.32
CA GLU A 43 -4.57 -3.76 -5.74
C GLU A 43 -3.25 -3.54 -6.49
N VAL A 44 -2.25 -4.37 -6.17
CA VAL A 44 -0.97 -4.41 -6.87
C VAL A 44 -0.98 -5.61 -7.80
N THR A 45 -0.88 -5.35 -9.10
CA THR A 45 -0.88 -6.42 -10.10
C THR A 45 0.53 -6.98 -10.31
N ARG A 46 0.63 -8.16 -10.94
CA ARG A 46 1.94 -8.70 -11.36
C ARG A 46 2.68 -7.74 -12.30
N ARG A 47 1.94 -7.02 -13.17
CA ARG A 47 2.50 -6.02 -14.08
C ARG A 47 3.17 -4.88 -13.30
N ASP A 48 2.52 -4.39 -12.23
CA ASP A 48 3.07 -3.32 -11.40
C ASP A 48 4.41 -3.72 -10.78
N THR A 49 4.46 -4.92 -10.18
CA THR A 49 5.69 -5.45 -9.58
C THR A 49 6.79 -5.66 -10.62
N MET A 50 6.43 -6.14 -11.82
CA MET A 50 7.37 -6.29 -12.94
C MET A 50 7.96 -4.93 -13.38
N ILE A 51 7.10 -3.92 -13.57
CA ILE A 51 7.53 -2.57 -13.96
C ILE A 51 8.49 -1.99 -12.91
N LEU A 52 8.17 -2.14 -11.61
CA LEU A 52 9.05 -1.70 -10.52
C LEU A 52 10.41 -2.40 -10.53
N ALA A 53 10.45 -3.71 -10.77
CA ALA A 53 11.70 -4.46 -10.83
C ALA A 53 12.57 -4.05 -12.03
N ILE A 54 11.96 -3.80 -13.19
CA ILE A 54 12.67 -3.29 -14.38
C ILE A 54 13.19 -1.87 -14.13
N ALA A 55 12.39 -1.01 -13.49
CA ALA A 55 12.82 0.35 -13.15
C ALA A 55 14.09 0.35 -12.27
N GLN A 56 14.21 -0.61 -11.35
CA GLN A 56 15.37 -0.75 -10.47
C GLN A 56 16.68 -1.11 -11.20
N THR A 57 16.63 -1.59 -12.44
CA THR A 57 17.84 -1.84 -13.25
C THR A 57 18.39 -0.56 -13.88
N GLY A 58 17.64 0.55 -13.82
CA GLY A 58 17.95 1.78 -14.54
C GLY A 58 17.47 1.78 -16.00
N ALA A 59 16.65 0.81 -16.42
CA ALA A 59 16.07 0.78 -17.75
C ALA A 59 15.12 1.96 -17.98
N ASP A 60 15.16 2.52 -19.19
CA ASP A 60 14.20 3.53 -19.65
C ASP A 60 12.86 2.83 -19.98
N LEU A 61 11.92 2.93 -19.05
CA LEU A 61 10.59 2.33 -19.18
C LEU A 61 9.80 2.88 -20.37
N ALA A 62 9.99 4.16 -20.73
CA ALA A 62 9.29 4.76 -21.86
C ALA A 62 9.82 4.23 -23.18
N ALA A 63 11.15 4.12 -23.31
CA ALA A 63 11.79 3.57 -24.51
C ALA A 63 11.37 2.12 -24.82
N ILE A 64 11.01 1.34 -23.80
CA ILE A 64 10.55 -0.05 -23.93
C ILE A 64 9.01 -0.20 -23.87
N GLY A 65 8.25 0.90 -23.88
CA GLY A 65 6.79 0.87 -23.94
C GLY A 65 6.08 0.39 -22.67
N LEU A 66 6.68 0.63 -21.50
CA LEU A 66 6.17 0.23 -20.19
C LEU A 66 5.77 1.40 -19.28
N ALA A 67 5.90 2.64 -19.74
CA ALA A 67 5.46 3.86 -19.04
C ALA A 67 3.95 4.13 -19.19
#